data_AF-A0A3D1UBT4-F1
#
_entry.id   AF-A0A3D1UBT4-F1
#
_cell.length_a   1.000
_cell.length_b   1.000
_cell.length_c   1.000
_cell.angle_alpha   90.00
_cell.angle_beta   90.00
_cell.angle_gamma   90.00
#
_symmetry.space_group_name_H-M   'P 1'
#
loop_
_entity.id
_entity.type
_entity.pdbx_description
1 polymer ?
#
loop_
_entity_poly.entity_id
_entity_poly.type
_entity_poly.pdbx_seq_one_letter_code
_entity_poly.pdbx_strand_id
1 'polypeptide(L)'
;MGRDLAFTVDATGTVVDALRLGAAEVDAYQGGTVTVDFGTEKPQAGVYRLISAGRIQRLDAAKWTLKTGPLKGRKVLLAWEKDASGQVTGLSVKVVAQGFALHFR
;
A
#
# COMPACT_ATOMS: atom_id res chain seq x y z
N MET A 1 6.04 -7.61 18.95
CA MET A 1 4.81 -6.85 18.62
C MET A 1 5.02 -6.29 17.22
N GLY A 2 4.13 -6.58 16.27
CA GLY A 2 4.22 -6.02 14.92
C GLY A 2 3.91 -4.52 14.93
N ARG A 3 4.36 -3.79 13.91
CA ARG A 3 4.00 -2.37 13.74
C ARG A 3 2.63 -2.23 13.08
N ASP A 4 1.83 -1.30 13.55
CA ASP A 4 0.58 -0.93 12.88
C ASP A 4 0.76 0.44 12.22
N LEU A 5 0.53 0.47 10.91
CA LEU A 5 0.59 1.68 10.08
C LEU A 5 -0.81 1.93 9.53
N ALA A 6 -1.31 3.15 9.69
CA ALA A 6 -2.62 3.55 9.19
C ALA A 6 -2.46 4.71 8.20
N PHE A 7 -3.16 4.62 7.07
CA PHE A 7 -3.17 5.64 6.03
C PHE A 7 -4.60 5.87 5.55
N THR A 8 -4.87 7.12 5.14
CA THR A 8 -6.11 7.50 4.49
C THR A 8 -5.84 7.94 3.06
N VAL A 9 -6.65 7.43 2.13
CA VAL A 9 -6.76 7.90 0.76
C VAL A 9 -8.10 8.60 0.65
N ASP A 10 -8.10 9.88 0.27
CA ASP A 10 -9.35 10.62 0.11
C ASP A 10 -10.12 10.19 -1.15
N ALA A 11 -11.33 10.75 -1.29
CA ALA A 11 -12.21 10.44 -2.42
C ALA A 11 -11.62 10.83 -3.80
N THR A 12 -10.61 11.70 -3.83
CA THR A 12 -9.90 12.12 -5.05
C THR A 12 -8.74 11.19 -5.40
N GLY A 13 -8.40 10.25 -4.51
CA GLY A 13 -7.26 9.38 -4.64
C GLY A 13 -5.95 9.96 -4.08
N THR A 14 -6.02 11.01 -3.27
CA THR A 14 -4.83 11.57 -2.61
C THR A 14 -4.58 10.87 -1.28
N VAL A 15 -3.33 10.48 -1.02
CA VAL A 15 -2.92 9.94 0.28
C VAL A 15 -2.72 11.10 1.25
N VAL A 16 -3.57 11.21 2.27
CA VAL A 16 -3.63 12.38 3.18
C VAL A 16 -2.39 12.45 4.09
N ASP A 17 -1.98 11.31 4.67
CA ASP A 17 -0.85 11.24 5.62
C ASP A 17 0.30 10.38 5.09
N ALA A 18 0.69 10.62 3.83
CA ALA A 18 1.80 9.88 3.24
C ALA A 18 3.12 10.19 3.97
N LEU A 19 3.87 9.14 4.35
CA LEU A 19 5.14 9.29 5.05
C LEU A 19 6.27 9.52 4.04
N ARG A 20 6.77 10.76 3.98
CA ARG A 20 7.83 11.17 3.03
C ARG A 20 9.12 11.48 3.79
N LEU A 21 10.04 10.52 3.79
CA LEU A 21 11.25 10.55 4.62
C LEU A 21 12.50 11.01 3.87
N GLY A 22 12.37 11.36 2.58
CA GLY A 22 13.49 11.80 1.75
C GLY A 22 14.58 10.73 1.68
N ALA A 23 15.83 11.11 1.95
CA ALA A 23 16.99 10.21 1.93
C ALA A 23 17.17 9.38 3.22
N ALA A 24 16.26 9.46 4.18
CA ALA A 24 16.40 8.73 5.44
C ALA A 24 16.29 7.22 5.25
N GLU A 25 17.01 6.47 6.10
CA GLU A 25 16.93 5.01 6.18
C GLU A 25 16.01 4.61 7.35
N VAL A 26 15.18 3.59 7.12
CA VAL A 26 14.18 3.11 8.08
C VAL A 26 14.25 1.61 8.25
N ASP A 27 14.10 1.17 9.49
CA ASP A 27 13.95 -0.23 9.83
C ASP A 27 12.48 -0.65 9.91
N ALA A 28 12.11 -1.66 9.12
CA ALA A 28 10.77 -2.28 9.12
C ALA A 28 10.69 -3.56 9.98
N TYR A 29 11.63 -3.73 10.92
CA TYR A 29 11.85 -4.93 11.76
C TYR A 29 10.51 -5.64 12.13
N GLN A 30 10.37 -6.89 11.69
CA GLN A 30 9.42 -7.90 12.21
C GLN A 30 7.97 -7.95 11.69
N GLY A 31 7.64 -7.24 10.61
CA GLY A 31 6.30 -7.35 10.03
C GLY A 31 5.26 -6.54 10.81
N GLY A 32 4.02 -6.55 10.32
CA GLY A 32 3.00 -5.64 10.83
C GLY A 32 1.73 -5.60 10.01
N THR A 33 0.86 -4.66 10.35
CA THR A 33 -0.37 -4.40 9.62
C THR A 33 -0.30 -3.03 8.96
N VAL A 34 -0.64 -2.98 7.68
CA VAL A 34 -0.94 -1.74 6.97
C VAL A 34 -2.45 -1.66 6.84
N THR A 35 -3.05 -0.65 7.44
CA THR A 35 -4.47 -0.34 7.30
C THR A 35 -4.63 0.84 6.36
N VAL A 36 -5.45 0.68 5.33
CA VAL A 36 -5.79 1.78 4.41
C VAL A 36 -7.29 2.01 4.39
N ASP A 37 -7.69 3.21 4.76
CA ASP A 37 -9.06 3.71 4.58
C ASP A 37 -9.13 4.53 3.29
N PHE A 38 -10.06 4.20 2.41
CA PHE A 38 -10.25 4.93 1.14
C PHE A 38 -11.39 5.95 1.21
N GLY A 39 -12.13 6.06 2.33
CA GLY A 39 -13.30 6.94 2.46
C GLY A 39 -14.46 6.62 1.52
N THR A 40 -14.34 5.57 0.70
CA THR A 40 -15.34 5.09 -0.25
C THR A 40 -15.17 3.59 -0.47
N GLU A 41 -16.27 2.90 -0.77
CA GLU A 41 -16.25 1.48 -1.11
C GLU A 41 -15.73 1.24 -2.54
N LYS A 42 -15.66 2.27 -3.40
CA LYS A 42 -15.20 2.13 -4.79
C LYS A 42 -14.07 3.12 -5.11
N PRO A 43 -12.87 2.94 -4.50
CA PRO A 43 -11.72 3.79 -4.81
C PRO A 43 -11.34 3.69 -6.29
N GLN A 44 -10.67 4.73 -6.78
CA GLN A 44 -10.11 4.75 -8.13
C GLN A 44 -9.06 3.64 -8.28
N ALA A 45 -8.93 3.09 -9.49
CA ALA A 45 -7.84 2.15 -9.76
C ALA A 45 -6.53 2.93 -9.93
N GLY A 46 -5.45 2.44 -9.36
CA GLY A 46 -4.19 3.16 -9.36
C GLY A 46 -3.19 2.62 -8.34
N VAL A 47 -2.05 3.31 -8.25
CA VAL A 47 -1.01 3.06 -7.26
C VAL A 47 -0.97 4.25 -6.32
N TYR A 48 -1.13 3.98 -5.03
CA TYR A 48 -1.13 4.98 -3.97
C TYR A 48 0.12 4.79 -3.12
N ARG A 49 1.05 5.73 -3.23
CA ARG A 49 2.31 5.68 -2.47
C ARG A 49 2.09 6.16 -1.04
N LEU A 50 2.23 5.23 -0.10
CA LEU A 50 2.02 5.44 1.33
C LEU A 50 3.29 5.89 2.03
N ILE A 51 4.43 5.28 1.67
CA ILE A 51 5.74 5.59 2.25
C ILE A 51 6.76 5.77 1.13
N SER A 52 7.62 6.77 1.27
CA SER A 52 8.87 6.90 0.50
C SER A 52 10.03 7.22 1.43
N ALA A 53 11.14 6.51 1.29
CA ALA A 53 12.37 6.66 2.05
C ALA A 53 13.58 6.45 1.14
N GLY A 54 14.78 6.80 1.63
CA GLY A 54 16.04 6.50 0.95
C GLY A 54 16.32 5.01 0.97
N ARG A 55 15.92 4.33 2.07
CA ARG A 55 16.02 2.89 2.22
C ARG A 55 15.06 2.37 3.30
N ILE A 56 14.41 1.25 3.04
CA ILE A 56 13.67 0.46 4.03
C ILE A 56 14.38 -0.87 4.18
N GLN A 57 15.06 -1.06 5.30
CA GLN A 57 15.90 -2.22 5.55
C GLN A 57 15.24 -3.19 6.54
N ARG A 58 15.76 -4.42 6.55
CA ARG A 58 15.33 -5.50 7.47
C ARG A 58 13.82 -5.79 7.35
N LEU A 59 13.28 -5.59 6.15
CA LEU A 59 11.91 -5.87 5.76
C LEU A 59 11.74 -7.36 5.46
N ASP A 60 10.71 -7.96 6.04
CA ASP A 60 10.19 -9.27 5.64
C ASP A 60 8.76 -9.07 5.11
N ALA A 61 8.63 -8.91 3.79
CA ALA A 61 7.37 -8.57 3.14
C ALA A 61 6.24 -9.59 3.41
N ALA A 62 6.58 -10.86 3.63
CA ALA A 62 5.61 -11.92 3.89
C ALA A 62 4.95 -11.82 5.26
N LYS A 63 5.56 -11.08 6.19
CA LYS A 63 5.02 -10.83 7.54
C LYS A 63 4.18 -9.56 7.62
N TRP A 64 3.92 -8.90 6.49
CA TRP A 64 3.05 -7.73 6.43
C TRP A 64 1.67 -8.09 5.89
N THR A 65 0.65 -7.67 6.62
CA THR A 65 -0.75 -7.86 6.23
C THR A 65 -1.35 -6.51 5.82
N LEU A 66 -2.15 -6.52 4.76
CA LEU A 66 -2.97 -5.37 4.37
C LEU A 66 -4.39 -5.56 4.90
N LYS A 67 -4.93 -4.52 5.54
CA LYS A 67 -6.34 -4.41 5.91
C LYS A 67 -6.96 -3.19 5.23
N THR A 68 -8.18 -3.35 4.75
CA THR A 68 -9.00 -2.27 4.19
C THR A 68 -10.43 -2.40 4.70
N GLY A 69 -11.23 -1.36 4.55
CA GLY A 69 -12.69 -1.47 4.64
C GLY A 69 -13.29 -2.32 3.50
N PRO A 70 -14.62 -2.49 3.47
CA PRO A 70 -15.31 -3.17 2.38
C PRO A 70 -15.12 -2.43 1.05
N LEU A 71 -14.81 -3.19 -0.01
CA LEU A 71 -14.54 -2.63 -1.33
C LEU A 71 -15.38 -3.31 -2.41
N LYS A 72 -16.19 -2.53 -3.14
CA LYS A 72 -17.10 -3.01 -4.18
C LYS A 72 -16.39 -3.12 -5.53
N GLY A 73 -16.17 -4.35 -5.98
CA GLY A 73 -15.54 -4.63 -7.29
C GLY A 73 -14.10 -4.14 -7.39
N ARG A 74 -13.44 -3.88 -6.25
CA ARG A 74 -12.04 -3.49 -6.16
C ARG A 74 -11.28 -4.48 -5.30
N LYS A 75 -10.03 -4.72 -5.68
CA LYS A 75 -9.04 -5.45 -4.88
C LYS A 75 -7.85 -4.55 -4.62
N VAL A 76 -7.30 -4.63 -3.42
CA VAL A 76 -6.12 -3.86 -3.02
C VAL A 76 -4.98 -4.80 -2.71
N LEU A 77 -3.79 -4.47 -3.20
CA LEU A 77 -2.59 -5.26 -3.03
C LEU A 77 -1.52 -4.38 -2.41
N LEU A 78 -0.84 -4.90 -1.40
CA LEU A 78 0.34 -4.26 -0.83
C LEU A 78 1.54 -4.50 -1.76
N ALA A 79 2.32 -3.45 -2.04
CA ALA A 79 3.51 -3.52 -2.87
C ALA A 79 4.67 -2.75 -2.22
N TRP A 80 5.78 -3.45 -2.02
CA TRP A 80 7.04 -2.83 -1.61
C TRP A 80 7.79 -2.38 -2.86
N GLU A 81 8.11 -1.10 -2.90
CA GLU A 81 8.74 -0.49 -4.07
C GLU A 81 10.26 -0.60 -3.97
N LYS A 82 10.87 -0.98 -5.09
CA LYS A 82 12.32 -1.08 -5.20
C LYS A 82 12.85 -0.04 -6.18
N ASP A 83 14.04 0.49 -5.90
CA ASP A 83 14.79 1.30 -6.84
C ASP A 83 15.52 0.45 -7.89
N ALA A 84 16.27 1.11 -8.78
CA ALA A 84 17.04 0.45 -9.83
C ALA A 84 18.16 -0.48 -9.31
N SER A 85 18.61 -0.29 -8.07
CA SER A 85 19.59 -1.16 -7.41
C SER A 85 18.96 -2.35 -6.71
N GLY A 86 17.61 -2.41 -6.67
CA GLY A 86 16.85 -3.44 -5.98
C GLY A 86 16.64 -3.17 -4.49
N GLN A 87 17.06 -2.02 -3.97
CA GLN A 87 16.79 -1.62 -2.59
C GLN A 87 15.33 -1.21 -2.43
N VAL A 88 14.71 -1.62 -1.32
CA VAL A 88 13.33 -1.21 -1.03
C VAL A 88 13.36 0.24 -0.56
N THR A 89 12.61 1.11 -1.23
CA THR A 89 12.59 2.56 -0.99
C THR A 89 11.18 3.07 -0.68
N GLY A 90 10.16 2.21 -0.79
CA GLY A 90 8.80 2.65 -0.55
C GLY A 90 7.80 1.54 -0.28
N LEU A 91 6.61 1.98 0.11
CA LEU A 91 5.44 1.15 0.28
C LEU A 91 4.27 1.81 -0.45
N SER A 92 3.59 1.02 -1.26
CA SER A 92 2.40 1.44 -1.98
C SER A 92 1.29 0.42 -1.82
N VAL A 93 0.06 0.88 -2.03
CA VAL A 93 -1.07 -0.01 -2.31
C VAL A 93 -1.54 0.18 -3.74
N LYS A 94 -1.82 -0.94 -4.40
CA LYS A 94 -2.36 -0.98 -5.76
C LYS A 94 -3.82 -1.36 -5.71
N VAL A 95 -4.69 -0.47 -6.16
CA VAL A 95 -6.12 -0.72 -6.34
C VAL A 95 -6.35 -1.19 -7.77
N VAL A 96 -6.93 -2.37 -7.94
CA VAL A 96 -7.32 -2.93 -9.24
C VAL A 96 -8.82 -3.19 -9.27
N ALA A 97 -9.43 -3.07 -10.45
CA ALA A 97 -10.77 -3.61 -10.65
C ALA A 97 -10.70 -5.14 -10.48
N GLN A 98 -11.63 -5.71 -9.72
CA GLN A 98 -11.93 -7.13 -9.88
C GLN A 98 -12.64 -7.26 -11.23
N GLY A 99 -12.01 -8.00 -12.15
CA GLY A 99 -12.49 -8.12 -13.52
C GLY A 99 -13.95 -8.52 -13.58
N PHE A 100 -14.65 -7.99 -14.59
CA PHE A 100 -15.92 -8.53 -15.05
C PHE A 100 -15.71 -9.94 -15.62
N ALA A 101 -16.67 -10.84 -15.42
CA ALA A 101 -16.72 -12.12 -16.12
C ALA A 101 -17.29 -11.90 -17.52
N LEU A 102 -16.54 -12.21 -18.57
CA LEU A 102 -17.10 -12.35 -19.92
C LEU A 102 -17.73 -13.74 -20.02
N HIS A 103 -19.06 -13.80 -19.98
CA HIS A 103 -19.80 -15.01 -20.37
C HIS A 103 -19.92 -15.03 -21.89
N PHE A 104 -19.21 -15.95 -22.54
CA PHE A 104 -19.51 -16.31 -23.93
C PHE A 104 -20.59 -17.40 -23.90
N ARG A 105 -21.70 -17.17 -24.61
CA ARG A 105 -22.75 -18.15 -24.85
C ARG A 105 -22.48 -18.88 -26.15
#